data_AF-A0A9D0ZKR7-F1
#
_entry.id   AF-A0A9D0ZKR7-F1
#
_cell.length_a   1.000
_cell.length_b   1.000
_cell.length_c   1.000
_cell.angle_alpha   90.00
_cell.angle_beta   90.00
_cell.angle_gamma   90.00
#
_symmetry.space_group_name_H-M   'P 1'
#
loop_
_entity.id
_entity.type
_entity.pdbx_description
1 polymer ?
#
loop_
_entity_poly.entity_id
_entity_poly.type
_entity_poly.pdbx_seq_one_letter_code
_entity_poly.pdbx_strand_id
1 'polypeptide(L)' 'MGNEAVFLKCTEEIAVSKTATPEFYRLYQQTVLLALKEQGILNEMQFQYCLDTLNHQI' A
#
# COMPACT_ATOMS: atom_id res chain seq x y z
N MET A 1 20.29 19.63 17.84
CA MET A 1 19.67 19.56 16.50
C MET A 1 19.70 18.11 16.07
N GLY A 2 18.53 17.48 15.91
CA GLY A 2 18.44 16.09 15.49
C GLY A 2 18.73 15.96 14.01
N ASN A 3 19.60 15.02 13.63
CA ASN A 3 19.83 14.71 12.23
C ASN A 3 18.62 13.93 11.69
N GLU A 4 17.58 14.65 11.29
CA GLU A 4 16.44 14.05 10.63
C GLU A 4 16.81 13.71 9.18
N ALA A 5 16.54 12.47 8.77
CA ALA A 5 16.74 12.07 7.39
C ALA A 5 15.67 12.73 6.50
N VAL A 6 16.11 13.47 5.48
CA VAL A 6 15.23 14.13 4.52
C VAL A 6 15.16 13.31 3.23
N PHE A 7 13.97 12.86 2.87
CA PHE A 7 13.71 12.28 1.56
C PHE A 7 13.73 13.40 0.50
N LEU A 8 14.73 13.40 -0.38
CA LEU A 8 14.89 14.44 -1.40
C LEU A 8 14.12 14.14 -2.69
N LYS A 9 14.34 12.95 -3.27
CA LYS A 9 13.67 12.47 -4.48
C LYS A 9 14.05 11.01 -4.76
N CYS A 10 13.22 10.31 -5.52
CA CYS A 10 13.60 9.09 -6.22
C CYS A 10 13.96 9.48 -7.67
N THR A 11 15.18 9.20 -8.12
CA THR A 11 15.62 9.51 -9.50
C THR A 11 15.47 8.35 -10.47
N GLU A 12 15.22 7.16 -9.95
CA GLU A 12 15.08 5.94 -10.72
C GLU A 12 13.62 5.51 -10.72
N GLU A 13 13.12 5.15 -11.90
CA GLU A 13 11.82 4.52 -12.05
C GLU A 13 11.99 3.01 -11.90
N ILE A 14 11.26 2.44 -10.95
CA ILE A 14 11.20 0.99 -10.78
C ILE A 14 9.76 0.53 -11.01
N ALA A 15 9.60 -0.56 -11.76
CA ALA A 15 8.31 -1.19 -11.93
C ALA A 15 7.89 -1.87 -10.62
N VAL A 16 6.94 -1.25 -9.92
CA VAL A 16 6.39 -1.77 -8.68
C VAL A 16 5.66 -3.08 -8.96
N SER A 17 6.12 -4.16 -8.33
CA SER A 17 5.51 -5.48 -8.49
C SER A 17 5.70 -6.32 -7.23
N LYS A 18 4.92 -7.41 -7.12
CA LYS A 18 5.02 -8.35 -6.01
C LYS A 18 6.43 -8.95 -5.86
N THR A 19 7.18 -9.08 -6.95
CA THR A 19 8.51 -9.70 -6.95
C THR A 19 9.63 -8.68 -6.78
N ALA A 20 9.55 -7.52 -7.43
CA ALA A 20 10.60 -6.52 -7.38
C ALA A 20 10.58 -5.67 -6.10
N THR A 21 9.39 -5.41 -5.55
CA THR A 21 9.18 -4.50 -4.41
C THR A 21 8.05 -5.02 -3.52
N PRO A 22 8.18 -6.18 -2.87
CA PRO A 22 7.08 -6.84 -2.16
C PRO A 22 6.46 -5.97 -1.06
N GLU A 23 7.27 -5.24 -0.29
CA GLU A 23 6.78 -4.36 0.78
C GLU A 23 6.00 -3.18 0.23
N PHE A 24 6.55 -2.50 -0.79
CA PHE A 24 5.87 -1.37 -1.42
C PHE A 24 4.61 -1.80 -2.16
N TYR A 25 4.65 -2.94 -2.85
CA TYR A 25 3.50 -3.50 -3.56
C TYR A 25 2.35 -3.78 -2.59
N ARG A 26 2.65 -4.30 -1.41
CA ARG A 26 1.65 -4.51 -0.36
C ARG A 26 1.06 -3.20 0.17
N LEU A 27 1.91 -2.21 0.48
CA LEU A 27 1.45 -0.89 0.91
C LEU A 27 0.54 -0.27 -0.14
N TYR A 28 0.93 -0.36 -1.42
CA TYR A 28 0.13 0.10 -2.54
C TYR A 28 -1.25 -0.58 -2.57
N GLN A 29 -1.31 -1.90 -2.43
CA GLN A 29 -2.59 -2.63 -2.36
C GLN A 29 -3.46 -2.17 -1.17
N GLN A 30 -2.88 -1.94 0.01
CA GLN A 30 -3.60 -1.41 1.17
C GLN A 30 -4.13 0.00 0.92
N THR A 31 -3.35 0.88 0.29
CA THR A 31 -3.77 2.23 -0.08
C THR A 31 -4.92 2.21 -1.08
N VAL A 32 -4.89 1.30 -2.07
CA VAL A 32 -6.01 1.13 -3.01
C VAL A 32 -7.28 0.72 -2.28
N LEU A 33 -7.22 -0.26 -1.37
CA LEU A 33 -8.39 -0.68 -0.58
C LEU A 33 -8.95 0.47 0.27
N LEU A 34 -8.09 1.27 0.88
CA LEU A 34 -8.50 2.43 1.66
C LEU A 34 -9.21 3.47 0.78
N ALA A 35 -8.65 3.79 -0.39
CA ALA A 35 -9.26 4.73 -1.33
C ALA A 35 -10.65 4.25 -1.81
N LEU A 36 -10.81 2.95 -2.08
CA LEU A 36 -12.10 2.38 -2.45
C LEU A 36 -13.14 2.48 -1.33
N LYS A 37 -12.71 2.33 -0.07
CA LYS A 37 -13.57 2.55 1.10
C LYS A 37 -13.99 4.01 1.22
N GLU A 38 -13.05 4.95 1.10
CA GLU A 38 -13.32 6.39 1.20
C GLU A 38 -14.25 6.88 0.08
N GLN A 39 -14.17 6.27 -1.10
CA GLN A 39 -15.09 6.54 -2.21
C GLN A 39 -16.45 5.85 -2.06
N GLY A 40 -16.67 5.06 -1.01
CA GLY A 40 -17.91 4.31 -0.77
C GLY A 40 -18.11 3.11 -1.70
N ILE A 41 -17.10 2.72 -2.47
CA ILE A 41 -17.13 1.51 -3.31
C ILE A 41 -17.10 0.26 -2.42
N LEU A 42 -16.30 0.31 -1.34
CA LEU A 42 -16.30 -0.70 -0.29
C LEU A 42 -16.96 -0.13 0.97
N ASN A 43 -17.82 -0.92 1.59
CA ASN A 43 -18.22 -0.67 2.97
C ASN A 43 -17.18 -1.24 3.96
N GLU A 44 -17.37 -0.97 5.25
CA GLU A 44 -16.43 -1.40 6.31
C GLU A 44 -16.19 -2.91 6.30
N MET A 45 -17.25 -3.71 6.15
CA MET A 45 -17.16 -5.17 6.17
C MET A 45 -16.35 -5.69 4.96
N GLN A 46 -16.62 -5.14 3.77
CA GLN A 46 -15.89 -5.51 2.55
C GLN A 46 -14.43 -5.09 2.61
N PHE A 47 -14.15 -3.89 3.13
CA PHE A 47 -12.80 -3.41 3.35
C PHE A 47 -12.01 -4.34 4.28
N GLN A 48 -12.59 -4.71 5.43
CA GLN A 48 -11.95 -5.61 6.37
C GLN A 48 -11.69 -7.00 5.76
N TYR A 49 -12.68 -7.56 5.06
CA TYR A 49 -12.53 -8.84 4.36
C TYR A 49 -11.39 -8.80 3.31
N CYS A 50 -11.29 -7.71 2.55
CA CYS A 50 -10.21 -7.53 1.59
C CYS A 50 -8.83 -7.43 2.27
N LEU A 51 -8.72 -6.71 3.40
CA LEU A 51 -7.48 -6.64 4.17
C LEU A 51 -7.08 -8.01 4.73
N ASP A 52 -8.03 -8.75 5.29
CA ASP A 52 -7.77 -10.08 5.82
C ASP A 52 -7.29 -11.02 4.71
N THR A 53 -7.96 -11.00 3.55
CA THR A 53 -7.54 -11.77 2.37
C THR A 53 -6.12 -11.41 1.94
N LEU A 54 -5.80 -10.11 1.91
CA LEU A 54 -4.46 -9.62 1.55
C LEU A 54 -3.39 -10.10 2.55
N ASN A 55 -3.72 -10.17 3.84
CA ASN A 55 -2.81 -10.64 4.89
C ASN A 55 -2.60 -12.17 4.84
N HIS A 56 -3.55 -12.94 4.32
CA HIS A 56 -3.42 -14.40 4.18
C HIS A 56 -2.68 -14.83 2.90
N GLN A 57 -2.33 -13.90 2.00
CA GLN A 57 -1.51 -14.19 0.80
C GLN A 57 0.00 -14.17 1.06
N ILE A 58 0.41 -14.18 2.34
CA ILE A 58 1.79 -14.25 2.82
C ILE A 58 2.18 -15.71 3.03
#